data_AF-L0DFE3-F1
#
_entry.id   AF-L0DFE3-F1
#
_cell.length_a   1.000
_cell.length_b   1.000
_cell.length_c   1.000
_cell.angle_alpha   90.00
_cell.angle_beta   90.00
_cell.angle_gamma   90.00
#
_symmetry.space_group_name_H-M   'P 1'
#
loop_
_entity.id
_entity.type
_entity.pdbx_description
1 polymer ?
#
loop_
_entity_poly.entity_id
_entity_poly.type
_entity_poly.pdbx_seq_one_letter_code
_entity_poly.pdbx_strand_id
1 'polypeptide(L)'
;MSITTSLPPPSPGSDIVGTSRGRWRYLRWLVILGSLMSLAAFVQSMTDLREFAGVDLRCKVVGARAIRAKLDPYTFDWFAHPTPELLDPLRPHPGPSRATYTPSLLLCYALPSGLPYPAQRWFWGLLEWAALACSIALLLGTIPGQAARRAFLGIALIFFVASDFWRFHVERGQFYVFVLLGLAAGLRSLTRRRGDTWSAGLAFGLAVALRPNFLLMALPLTLLGYRKCATGLIVTAALTAAATLPVVGRAGWISYAHNVQVWDELFDHGPSLLIERYGPPREVPRDAEGRDLSRYWDIDTGGSTLRNFKPLLDSWAWTMKIKAHVRLDRFGLALWLTAIGALALALRMRGILVGSRGTAALALITALGSEFFLPLRFSYADILLLAPLALLLPAMLRWRRLEIPALMLMSGLLVSRLRFFLGGATEMAQFLLLAGGLTLALFGVLTHRLRRSDRTSRAATIAMEPLVLGRTDIGLLEEPSTIARGKPGNDASPLPSEPGSAKVSEVRLNRP
;
A
#
# COMPACT_ATOMS: atom_id res chain seq x y z
N MET A 1 16.55 -39.87 -30.69
CA MET A 1 17.84 -39.31 -30.24
C MET A 1 17.62 -37.91 -29.71
N SER A 2 17.65 -37.71 -28.40
CA SER A 2 17.51 -36.41 -27.74
C SER A 2 18.90 -35.80 -27.53
N ILE A 3 19.27 -34.81 -28.34
CA ILE A 3 20.54 -34.09 -28.19
C ILE A 3 20.36 -33.05 -27.07
N THR A 4 20.69 -33.43 -25.84
CA THR A 4 20.86 -32.50 -24.73
C THR A 4 22.17 -31.74 -24.91
N THR A 5 22.12 -30.59 -25.58
CA THR A 5 23.24 -29.64 -25.62
C THR A 5 23.41 -28.99 -24.24
N SER A 6 24.31 -29.56 -23.43
CA SER A 6 24.76 -28.93 -22.19
C SER A 6 25.56 -27.67 -22.54
N LEU A 7 24.91 -26.51 -22.49
CA LEU A 7 25.61 -25.22 -22.54
C LEU A 7 26.63 -25.14 -21.40
N PRO A 8 27.86 -24.67 -21.64
CA PRO A 8 28.86 -24.52 -20.59
C PRO A 8 28.32 -23.57 -19.51
N PRO A 9 28.57 -23.86 -18.22
CA PRO A 9 28.17 -22.98 -17.14
C PRO A 9 28.77 -21.60 -17.39
N PRO A 10 27.99 -20.50 -17.24
CA PRO A 10 28.50 -19.16 -17.44
C PRO A 10 29.72 -18.97 -16.55
N SER A 11 30.84 -18.53 -17.14
CA SER A 11 32.07 -18.28 -16.40
C SER A 11 31.72 -17.36 -15.22
N PRO A 12 32.10 -17.72 -13.98
CA PRO A 12 31.89 -16.85 -12.84
C PRO A 12 32.68 -15.58 -13.11
N GLY A 13 31.96 -14.52 -13.52
CA GLY A 13 32.55 -13.23 -13.88
C GLY A 13 33.48 -12.77 -12.78
N SER A 14 34.76 -12.78 -13.09
CA SER A 14 35.87 -12.34 -12.26
C SER A 14 35.70 -10.87 -11.88
N ASP A 15 35.44 -10.67 -10.59
CA ASP A 15 36.15 -9.71 -9.74
C ASP A 15 36.04 -8.21 -10.04
N ILE A 16 34.83 -7.68 -9.84
CA ILE A 16 34.65 -6.38 -9.14
C ILE A 16 34.35 -6.67 -7.65
N VAL A 17 35.13 -7.54 -7.01
CA VAL A 17 34.89 -8.00 -5.62
C VAL A 17 35.84 -7.33 -4.61
N GLY A 18 36.94 -6.71 -5.06
CA GLY A 18 37.99 -6.16 -4.19
C GLY A 18 37.63 -4.95 -3.33
N THR A 19 36.66 -4.11 -3.70
CA THR A 19 36.39 -2.83 -3.01
C THR A 19 35.12 -2.80 -2.15
N SER A 20 34.37 -3.91 -2.09
CA SER A 20 33.04 -3.90 -1.46
C SER A 20 33.05 -4.00 0.07
N ARG A 21 34.11 -4.53 0.70
CA ARG A 21 34.16 -4.75 2.17
C ARG A 21 34.04 -3.45 2.98
N GLY A 22 34.59 -2.34 2.49
CA GLY A 22 34.53 -1.05 3.18
C GLY A 22 33.11 -0.46 3.25
N ARG A 23 32.34 -0.56 2.16
CA ARG A 23 30.99 0.04 2.07
C ARG A 23 29.99 -0.55 3.06
N TRP A 24 30.17 -1.80 3.49
CA TRP A 24 29.25 -2.46 4.42
C TRP A 24 29.41 -2.04 5.87
N ARG A 25 30.56 -1.44 6.26
CA ARG A 25 30.81 -0.96 7.63
C ARG A 25 29.88 0.20 7.98
N TYR A 26 29.65 1.13 7.05
CA TYR A 26 28.79 2.29 7.26
C TYR A 26 27.32 1.91 7.46
N LEU A 27 26.82 0.85 6.82
CA LEU A 27 25.43 0.42 7.00
C LEU A 27 25.15 -0.06 8.44
N ARG A 28 26.14 -0.60 9.16
CA ARG A 28 25.96 -0.97 10.57
C ARG A 28 25.78 0.27 11.44
N TRP A 29 26.63 1.28 11.22
CA TRP A 29 26.53 2.56 11.93
C TRP A 29 25.21 3.27 11.66
N LEU A 30 24.70 3.24 10.43
CA LEU A 30 23.37 3.78 10.11
C LEU A 30 22.26 3.10 10.90
N VAL A 31 22.30 1.76 11.06
CA VAL A 31 21.30 1.04 11.86
C VAL A 31 21.42 1.38 13.35
N ILE A 32 22.65 1.46 13.89
CA ILE A 32 22.87 1.83 15.29
C ILE A 32 22.34 3.24 15.56
N LEU A 33 22.73 4.21 14.74
CA LEU A 33 22.25 5.59 14.83
C LEU A 33 20.72 5.66 14.71
N GLY A 34 20.16 5.00 13.70
CA GLY A 34 18.71 4.93 13.51
C GLY A 34 17.98 4.32 14.71
N SER A 35 18.57 3.31 15.36
CA SER A 35 17.98 2.67 16.55
C SER A 35 17.96 3.63 17.75
N LEU A 36 19.06 4.35 17.99
CA LEU A 36 19.12 5.37 19.05
C LEU A 36 18.11 6.49 18.80
N MET A 37 18.01 6.99 17.56
CA MET A 37 17.03 8.00 17.19
C MET A 37 15.59 7.49 17.32
N SER A 38 15.34 6.23 16.98
CA SER A 38 14.02 5.61 17.13
C SER A 38 13.61 5.44 18.59
N LEU A 39 14.56 5.12 19.47
CA LEU A 39 14.33 5.07 20.92
C LEU A 39 13.97 6.46 21.46
N ALA A 40 14.69 7.49 21.05
CA ALA A 40 14.37 8.88 21.42
C ALA A 40 12.97 9.28 20.91
N ALA A 41 12.63 8.95 19.68
CA ALA A 41 11.31 9.22 19.11
C ALA A 41 10.18 8.44 19.82
N PHE A 42 10.45 7.21 20.28
CA PHE A 42 9.51 6.44 21.10
C PHE A 42 9.22 7.15 22.41
N VAL A 43 10.26 7.49 23.18
CA VAL A 43 10.13 8.21 24.45
C VAL A 43 9.37 9.52 24.26
N GLN A 44 9.73 10.30 23.24
CA GLN A 44 9.06 11.54 22.93
C GLN A 44 7.59 11.32 22.56
N SER A 45 7.26 10.28 21.77
CA SER A 45 5.87 9.96 21.44
C SER A 45 5.05 9.64 22.69
N MET A 46 5.63 8.99 23.69
CA MET A 46 4.94 8.73 24.97
C MET A 46 4.66 10.03 25.72
N THR A 47 5.58 10.99 25.70
CA THR A 47 5.35 12.34 26.22
C THR A 47 4.23 13.05 25.45
N ASP A 48 4.25 12.98 24.12
CA ASP A 48 3.25 13.60 23.24
C ASP A 48 1.83 13.00 23.50
N LEU A 49 1.71 11.69 23.76
CA LEU A 49 0.45 11.03 24.16
C LEU A 49 -0.07 11.52 25.52
N ARG A 50 0.84 11.88 26.43
CA ARG A 50 0.50 12.45 27.74
C ARG A 50 0.06 13.90 27.61
N GLU A 51 0.75 14.69 26.81
CA GLU A 51 0.58 16.15 26.75
C GLU A 51 -0.61 16.58 25.88
N PHE A 52 -0.72 16.03 24.68
CA PHE A 52 -1.74 16.45 23.72
C PHE A 52 -3.05 15.67 23.91
N ALA A 53 -4.07 15.99 23.12
CA ALA A 53 -5.37 15.33 23.18
C ALA A 53 -5.66 14.35 22.04
N GLY A 54 -4.84 14.29 20.97
CA GLY A 54 -5.04 13.34 19.87
C GLY A 54 -6.30 13.60 19.05
N VAL A 55 -6.38 14.77 18.42
CA VAL A 55 -7.64 15.28 17.85
C VAL A 55 -8.32 14.39 16.80
N ASP A 56 -7.55 13.61 16.05
CA ASP A 56 -8.07 12.73 15.01
C ASP A 56 -8.40 11.34 15.56
N LEU A 57 -7.90 11.00 16.76
CA LEU A 57 -8.35 9.84 17.50
C LEU A 57 -9.74 10.13 18.08
N ARG A 58 -9.97 11.37 18.55
CA ARG A 58 -11.24 11.77 19.15
C ARG A 58 -12.44 11.48 18.27
N CYS A 59 -12.45 11.94 17.02
CA CYS A 59 -13.58 11.74 16.12
C CYS A 59 -13.83 10.25 15.80
N LYS A 60 -12.78 9.41 15.77
CA LYS A 60 -12.90 7.95 15.61
C LYS A 60 -13.53 7.30 16.85
N VAL A 61 -13.08 7.68 18.04
CA VAL A 61 -13.62 7.18 19.32
C VAL A 61 -15.08 7.60 19.48
N VAL A 62 -15.39 8.87 19.22
CA VAL A 62 -16.75 9.39 19.28
C VAL A 62 -17.66 8.67 18.28
N GLY A 63 -17.22 8.50 17.03
CA GLY A 63 -17.97 7.71 16.04
C GLY A 63 -18.19 6.25 16.48
N ALA A 64 -17.16 5.62 17.06
CA ALA A 64 -17.26 4.26 17.57
C ALA A 64 -18.22 4.14 18.76
N ARG A 65 -18.29 5.16 19.63
CA ARG A 65 -19.25 5.21 20.74
C ARG A 65 -20.66 5.52 20.28
N ALA A 66 -20.83 6.37 19.27
CA ALA A 66 -22.12 6.61 18.63
C ALA A 66 -22.72 5.29 18.10
N ILE A 67 -21.91 4.45 17.43
CA ILE A 67 -22.33 3.10 17.00
C ILE A 67 -22.82 2.27 18.20
N ARG A 68 -22.09 2.25 19.32
CA ARG A 68 -22.49 1.51 20.54
C ARG A 68 -23.77 2.05 21.16
N ALA A 69 -23.98 3.36 21.09
CA ALA A 69 -25.20 4.03 21.51
C ALA A 69 -26.36 3.87 20.51
N LYS A 70 -26.18 3.07 19.45
CA LYS A 70 -27.13 2.88 18.35
C LYS A 70 -27.50 4.18 17.63
N LEU A 71 -26.57 5.13 17.60
CA LEU A 71 -26.64 6.37 16.84
C LEU A 71 -25.90 6.21 15.50
N ASP A 72 -26.29 7.00 14.51
CA ASP A 72 -25.54 7.09 13.24
C ASP A 72 -24.26 7.92 13.45
N PRO A 73 -23.06 7.32 13.36
CA PRO A 73 -21.80 8.00 13.67
C PRO A 73 -21.45 9.14 12.70
N TYR A 74 -22.15 9.25 11.57
CA TYR A 74 -21.87 10.20 10.50
C TYR A 74 -22.79 11.41 10.52
N THR A 75 -24.02 11.25 11.00
CA THR A 75 -25.06 12.30 10.97
C THR A 75 -25.48 12.78 12.36
N PHE A 76 -25.08 12.08 13.43
CA PHE A 76 -25.47 12.51 14.77
C PHE A 76 -24.92 13.90 15.10
N ASP A 77 -25.79 14.73 15.69
CA ASP A 77 -25.43 16.01 16.26
C ASP A 77 -25.16 15.82 17.76
N TRP A 78 -23.91 16.01 18.17
CA TRP A 78 -23.52 15.85 19.57
C TRP A 78 -24.13 16.94 20.47
N PHE A 79 -24.56 18.09 19.93
CA PHE A 79 -25.28 19.09 20.70
C PHE A 79 -26.62 18.57 21.23
N ALA A 80 -27.25 17.62 20.54
CA ALA A 80 -28.47 16.95 21.00
C ALA A 80 -28.20 15.84 22.05
N HIS A 81 -26.93 15.43 22.20
CA HIS A 81 -26.50 14.32 23.05
C HIS A 81 -25.24 14.68 23.86
N PRO A 82 -25.36 15.58 24.85
CA PRO A 82 -24.22 16.26 25.49
C PRO A 82 -23.43 15.39 26.48
N THR A 83 -23.46 14.07 26.35
CA THR A 83 -22.65 13.18 27.21
C THR A 83 -21.16 13.42 26.94
N PRO A 84 -20.30 13.54 27.97
CA PRO A 84 -18.86 13.77 27.82
C PRO A 84 -18.17 12.84 26.81
N GLU A 85 -18.67 11.61 26.69
CA GLU A 85 -18.13 10.56 25.83
C GLU A 85 -18.39 10.79 24.33
N LEU A 86 -19.42 11.57 23.99
CA LEU A 86 -19.84 11.88 22.62
C LEU A 86 -19.50 13.31 22.18
N LEU A 87 -18.99 14.16 23.08
CA LEU A 87 -18.57 15.52 22.75
C LEU A 87 -17.41 15.52 21.73
N ASP A 88 -17.49 16.35 20.69
CA ASP A 88 -16.35 16.66 19.82
C ASP A 88 -16.12 18.18 19.76
N PRO A 89 -15.38 18.73 20.75
CA PRO A 89 -15.03 20.15 20.83
C PRO A 89 -14.47 20.81 19.58
N LEU A 90 -13.85 20.03 18.69
CA LEU A 90 -13.26 20.57 17.45
C LEU A 90 -14.28 20.74 16.33
N ARG A 91 -15.56 20.55 16.66
CA ARG A 91 -16.67 20.66 15.74
C ARG A 91 -17.71 21.63 16.31
N PRO A 92 -17.49 22.95 16.18
CA PRO A 92 -18.37 23.97 16.75
C PRO A 92 -19.65 24.19 15.94
N HIS A 93 -19.68 23.77 14.67
CA HIS A 93 -20.88 23.88 13.86
C HIS A 93 -21.80 22.66 14.05
N PRO A 94 -23.13 22.86 14.10
CA PRO A 94 -24.09 21.77 13.93
C PRO A 94 -23.89 21.05 12.56
N GLY A 95 -24.45 19.85 12.41
CA GLY A 95 -24.43 19.11 11.14
C GLY A 95 -23.75 17.72 11.20
N PRO A 96 -23.04 17.27 10.14
CA PRO A 96 -22.52 15.90 10.03
C PRO A 96 -21.12 15.68 10.63
N SER A 97 -20.93 14.57 11.35
CA SER A 97 -19.78 14.28 12.21
C SER A 97 -18.42 14.45 11.51
N ARG A 98 -17.37 14.77 12.28
CA ARG A 98 -15.96 14.69 11.80
C ARG A 98 -15.52 13.27 11.43
N ALA A 99 -16.31 12.25 11.73
CA ALA A 99 -16.03 10.87 11.38
C ALA A 99 -16.12 10.64 9.85
N THR A 100 -14.99 10.66 9.15
CA THR A 100 -14.89 10.37 7.70
C THR A 100 -14.30 8.99 7.42
N TYR A 101 -14.45 8.07 8.37
CA TYR A 101 -13.83 6.74 8.36
C TYR A 101 -14.84 5.66 8.02
N THR A 102 -14.40 4.58 7.36
CA THR A 102 -15.28 3.47 7.00
C THR A 102 -15.91 2.83 8.25
N PRO A 103 -17.14 2.30 8.15
CA PRO A 103 -17.75 1.52 9.23
C PRO A 103 -16.84 0.39 9.72
N SER A 104 -16.13 -0.29 8.80
CA SER A 104 -15.13 -1.31 9.14
C SER A 104 -14.04 -0.80 10.08
N LEU A 105 -13.51 0.40 9.83
CA LEU A 105 -12.51 1.01 10.69
C LEU A 105 -13.11 1.45 12.03
N LEU A 106 -14.29 2.07 12.04
CA LEU A 106 -14.95 2.49 13.28
C LEU A 106 -15.27 1.31 14.20
N LEU A 107 -15.60 0.14 13.67
CA LEU A 107 -15.80 -1.06 14.49
C LEU A 107 -14.50 -1.55 15.15
N CYS A 108 -13.33 -1.35 14.55
CA CYS A 108 -12.06 -1.62 15.23
C CYS A 108 -11.88 -0.71 16.47
N TYR A 109 -12.32 0.54 16.38
CA TYR A 109 -12.33 1.48 17.52
C TYR A 109 -13.47 1.19 18.51
N ALA A 110 -14.55 0.52 18.09
CA ALA A 110 -15.66 0.19 18.98
C ALA A 110 -15.28 -0.85 20.05
N LEU A 111 -14.24 -1.65 19.81
CA LEU A 111 -13.73 -2.61 20.80
C LEU A 111 -13.18 -1.93 22.07
N PRO A 112 -12.21 -0.99 21.99
CA PRO A 112 -11.70 -0.27 23.16
C PRO A 112 -12.58 0.92 23.59
N SER A 113 -13.64 1.27 22.86
CA SER A 113 -14.38 2.52 23.09
C SER A 113 -15.09 2.63 24.45
N GLY A 114 -15.18 1.52 25.21
CA GLY A 114 -15.72 1.51 26.57
C GLY A 114 -14.74 2.03 27.62
N LEU A 115 -13.46 2.15 27.28
CA LEU A 115 -12.44 2.70 28.16
C LEU A 115 -12.56 4.24 28.20
N PRO A 116 -12.11 4.90 29.29
CA PRO A 116 -11.94 6.34 29.30
C PRO A 116 -11.01 6.80 28.17
N TYR A 117 -11.30 7.94 27.54
CA TYR A 117 -10.51 8.43 26.40
C TYR A 117 -8.99 8.51 26.66
N PRO A 118 -8.50 8.96 27.85
CA PRO A 118 -7.06 8.92 28.15
C PRO A 118 -6.43 7.53 28.07
N ALA A 119 -7.14 6.48 28.50
CA ALA A 119 -6.65 5.11 28.43
C ALA A 119 -6.63 4.59 26.99
N GLN A 120 -7.63 4.96 26.18
CA GLN A 120 -7.66 4.64 24.75
C GLN A 120 -6.46 5.24 24.00
N ARG A 121 -6.04 6.47 24.34
CA ARG A 121 -4.84 7.09 23.75
C ARG A 121 -3.58 6.24 23.95
N TRP A 122 -3.33 5.82 25.18
CA TRP A 122 -2.17 4.97 25.50
C TRP A 122 -2.24 3.62 24.82
N PHE A 123 -3.40 2.95 24.94
CA PHE A 123 -3.61 1.65 24.32
C PHE A 123 -3.38 1.71 22.80
N TRP A 124 -3.97 2.71 22.14
CA TRP A 124 -3.87 2.86 20.69
C TRP A 124 -2.45 3.21 20.25
N GLY A 125 -1.78 4.14 20.94
CA GLY A 125 -0.40 4.50 20.62
C GLY A 125 0.58 3.33 20.77
N LEU A 126 0.40 2.47 21.78
CA LEU A 126 1.19 1.24 21.92
C LEU A 126 0.93 0.24 20.79
N LEU A 127 -0.33 0.08 20.38
CA LEU A 127 -0.68 -0.75 19.22
C LEU A 127 -0.06 -0.24 17.92
N GLU A 128 0.00 1.07 17.72
CA GLU A 128 0.63 1.68 16.54
C GLU A 128 2.13 1.37 16.48
N TRP A 129 2.85 1.52 17.59
CA TRP A 129 4.27 1.15 17.68
C TRP A 129 4.51 -0.35 17.45
N ALA A 130 3.67 -1.21 18.04
CA ALA A 130 3.75 -2.65 17.80
C ALA A 130 3.50 -2.98 16.32
N ALA A 131 2.48 -2.38 15.71
CA ALA A 131 2.16 -2.56 14.29
C ALA A 131 3.30 -2.09 13.38
N LEU A 132 3.97 -0.98 13.71
CA LEU A 132 5.12 -0.49 12.96
C LEU A 132 6.29 -1.48 13.02
N ALA A 133 6.64 -1.95 14.22
CA ALA A 133 7.71 -2.93 14.40
C ALA A 133 7.44 -4.22 13.63
N CYS A 134 6.22 -4.76 13.73
CA CYS A 134 5.78 -5.92 12.96
C CYS A 134 5.85 -5.68 11.45
N SER A 135 5.41 -4.51 10.98
CA SER A 135 5.45 -4.14 9.56
C SER A 135 6.88 -4.13 9.02
N ILE A 136 7.81 -3.48 9.73
CA ILE A 136 9.23 -3.43 9.34
C ILE A 136 9.83 -4.84 9.30
N ALA A 137 9.55 -5.69 10.31
CA ALA A 137 10.02 -7.07 10.36
C ALA A 137 9.52 -7.90 9.17
N LEU A 138 8.25 -7.78 8.81
CA LEU A 138 7.66 -8.46 7.66
C LEU A 138 8.27 -7.98 6.34
N LEU A 139 8.46 -6.66 6.17
CA LEU A 139 9.07 -6.06 4.98
C LEU A 139 10.54 -6.45 4.82
N LEU A 140 11.33 -6.51 5.90
CA LEU A 140 12.70 -7.05 5.89
C LEU A 140 12.74 -8.48 5.33
N GLY A 141 11.72 -9.29 5.64
CA GLY A 141 11.54 -10.62 5.08
C GLY A 141 11.38 -10.64 3.55
N THR A 142 10.88 -9.57 2.94
CA THR A 142 10.69 -9.50 1.48
C THR A 142 11.95 -9.10 0.71
N ILE A 143 12.94 -8.53 1.41
CA ILE A 143 14.15 -7.95 0.82
C ILE A 143 15.22 -9.04 0.64
N PRO A 144 15.72 -9.27 -0.59
CA PRO A 144 16.87 -10.14 -0.83
C PRO A 144 18.19 -9.42 -0.52
N GLY A 145 19.12 -10.14 0.12
CA GLY A 145 20.47 -9.65 0.42
C GLY A 145 20.58 -8.86 1.73
N GLN A 146 21.61 -9.15 2.52
CA GLN A 146 21.84 -8.51 3.82
C GLN A 146 22.13 -7.01 3.71
N ALA A 147 22.85 -6.63 2.66
CA ALA A 147 23.10 -5.27 2.23
C ALA A 147 21.83 -4.40 2.18
N ALA A 148 20.88 -4.80 1.33
CA ALA A 148 19.63 -4.07 1.12
C ALA A 148 18.75 -4.09 2.38
N ARG A 149 18.79 -5.17 3.16
CA ARG A 149 18.08 -5.23 4.45
C ARG A 149 18.59 -4.20 5.45
N ARG A 150 19.92 -4.07 5.61
CA ARG A 150 20.52 -3.08 6.51
C ARG A 150 20.26 -1.66 6.02
N ALA A 151 20.37 -1.41 4.70
CA ALA A 151 20.05 -0.12 4.12
C ALA A 151 18.57 0.26 4.34
N PHE A 152 17.65 -0.67 4.07
CA PHE A 152 16.22 -0.48 4.34
C PHE A 152 15.95 -0.20 5.82
N LEU A 153 16.52 -1.00 6.72
CA LEU A 153 16.34 -0.80 8.15
C LEU A 153 16.87 0.56 8.61
N GLY A 154 18.07 0.95 8.17
CA GLY A 154 18.61 2.28 8.48
C GLY A 154 17.72 3.41 7.96
N ILE A 155 17.24 3.31 6.71
CA ILE A 155 16.32 4.30 6.12
C ILE A 155 15.00 4.36 6.91
N ALA A 156 14.40 3.20 7.20
CA ALA A 156 13.15 3.13 7.96
C ALA A 156 13.30 3.76 9.34
N LEU A 157 14.35 3.40 10.09
CA LEU A 157 14.59 3.92 11.43
C LEU A 157 14.85 5.43 11.44
N ILE A 158 15.71 5.93 10.55
CA ILE A 158 16.12 7.35 10.55
C ILE A 158 15.02 8.25 9.98
N PHE A 159 14.42 7.87 8.84
CA PHE A 159 13.53 8.77 8.10
C PHE A 159 12.04 8.53 8.34
N PHE A 160 11.65 7.36 8.88
CA PHE A 160 10.25 7.08 9.19
C PHE A 160 10.04 7.00 10.70
N VAL A 161 10.69 6.08 11.39
CA VAL A 161 10.45 5.87 12.83
C VAL A 161 10.89 7.07 13.66
N ALA A 162 12.04 7.67 13.37
CA ALA A 162 12.54 8.84 14.10
C ALA A 162 11.97 10.17 13.59
N SER A 163 11.00 10.16 12.67
CA SER A 163 10.46 11.36 12.03
C SER A 163 9.39 12.06 12.86
N ASP A 164 9.22 13.37 12.61
CA ASP A 164 8.12 14.12 13.21
C ASP A 164 6.76 13.68 12.68
N PHE A 165 6.67 13.23 11.42
CA PHE A 165 5.38 12.72 10.90
C PHE A 165 4.96 11.42 11.58
N TRP A 166 5.90 10.57 12.03
CA TRP A 166 5.56 9.37 12.79
C TRP A 166 5.10 9.71 14.20
N ARG A 167 5.81 10.62 14.88
CA ARG A 167 5.33 11.13 16.17
C ARG A 167 3.93 11.75 16.03
N PHE A 168 3.72 12.52 14.96
CA PHE A 168 2.42 13.11 14.63
C PHE A 168 1.36 12.04 14.31
N HIS A 169 1.75 10.96 13.63
CA HIS A 169 0.88 9.81 13.38
C HIS A 169 0.38 9.19 14.69
N VAL A 170 1.29 8.98 15.65
CA VAL A 170 0.98 8.41 16.97
C VAL A 170 0.16 9.37 17.83
N GLU A 171 0.55 10.65 17.89
CA GLU A 171 -0.20 11.67 18.61
C GLU A 171 -1.64 11.76 18.09
N ARG A 172 -1.83 11.88 16.78
CA ARG A 172 -3.17 11.96 16.19
C ARG A 172 -3.93 10.63 16.22
N GLY A 173 -3.30 9.51 16.63
CA GLY A 173 -3.89 8.17 16.68
C GLY A 173 -4.38 7.67 15.31
N GLN A 174 -3.49 7.71 14.32
CA GLN A 174 -3.80 7.40 12.93
C GLN A 174 -3.74 5.91 12.58
N PHE A 175 -4.63 5.45 11.70
CA PHE A 175 -4.75 4.02 11.40
C PHE A 175 -3.81 3.51 10.30
N TYR A 176 -3.03 4.38 9.64
CA TYR A 176 -2.24 4.00 8.45
C TYR A 176 -1.17 2.94 8.71
N VAL A 177 -0.66 2.82 9.94
CA VAL A 177 0.29 1.77 10.29
C VAL A 177 -0.35 0.38 10.28
N PHE A 178 -1.64 0.26 10.58
CA PHE A 178 -2.38 -1.00 10.47
C PHE A 178 -2.66 -1.35 9.00
N VAL A 179 -2.89 -0.34 8.16
CA VAL A 179 -2.91 -0.51 6.69
C VAL A 179 -1.56 -1.04 6.22
N LEU A 180 -0.45 -0.41 6.63
CA LEU A 180 0.91 -0.89 6.33
C LEU A 180 1.13 -2.33 6.78
N LEU A 181 0.66 -2.71 7.97
CA LEU A 181 0.78 -4.07 8.49
C LEU A 181 0.10 -5.09 7.58
N GLY A 182 -1.14 -4.81 7.14
CA GLY A 182 -1.86 -5.63 6.16
C GLY A 182 -1.10 -5.73 4.83
N LEU A 183 -0.57 -4.61 4.33
CA LEU A 183 0.26 -4.59 3.11
C LEU A 183 1.54 -5.42 3.29
N ALA A 184 2.25 -5.26 4.40
CA ALA A 184 3.49 -5.97 4.69
C ALA A 184 3.27 -7.49 4.81
N ALA A 185 2.19 -7.91 5.46
CA ALA A 185 1.79 -9.31 5.54
C ALA A 185 1.45 -9.89 4.15
N GLY A 186 0.67 -9.16 3.35
CA GLY A 186 0.34 -9.55 1.98
C GLY A 186 1.57 -9.69 1.09
N LEU A 187 2.48 -8.71 1.17
CA LEU A 187 3.77 -8.74 0.46
C LEU A 187 4.64 -9.91 0.90
N ARG A 188 4.74 -10.19 2.21
CA ARG A 188 5.51 -11.31 2.73
C ARG A 188 4.98 -12.65 2.22
N SER A 189 3.65 -12.83 2.22
CA SER A 189 2.99 -14.01 1.65
C SER A 189 3.32 -14.18 0.15
N LEU A 190 3.09 -13.11 -0.62
CA LEU A 190 3.26 -13.12 -2.08
C LEU A 190 4.71 -13.35 -2.53
N THR A 191 5.67 -12.77 -1.80
CA THR A 191 7.10 -12.89 -2.14
C THR A 191 7.72 -14.20 -1.66
N ARG A 192 7.29 -14.75 -0.51
CA ARG A 192 7.81 -16.02 0.02
C ARG A 192 7.37 -17.22 -0.82
N ARG A 193 6.09 -17.26 -1.22
CA ARG A 193 5.53 -18.36 -2.03
C ARG A 193 5.83 -18.21 -3.53
N ARG A 194 6.41 -17.08 -3.95
CA ARG A 194 6.76 -16.75 -5.35
C ARG A 194 5.60 -16.95 -6.33
N GLY A 195 4.35 -16.73 -5.89
CA GLY A 195 3.18 -17.05 -6.68
C GLY A 195 1.92 -16.36 -6.19
N ASP A 196 0.85 -16.56 -6.96
CA ASP A 196 -0.48 -16.03 -6.72
C ASP A 196 -1.17 -16.79 -5.58
N THR A 197 -1.53 -16.09 -4.49
CA THR A 197 -1.99 -16.74 -3.24
C THR A 197 -3.17 -16.02 -2.61
N TRP A 198 -4.13 -16.80 -2.10
CA TRP A 198 -5.28 -16.29 -1.34
C TRP A 198 -4.87 -15.58 -0.05
N SER A 199 -3.84 -16.07 0.64
CA SER A 199 -3.35 -15.46 1.89
C SER A 199 -2.79 -14.05 1.68
N ALA A 200 -2.19 -13.76 0.53
CA ALA A 200 -1.79 -12.40 0.18
C ALA A 200 -3.02 -11.52 -0.05
N GLY A 201 -4.01 -12.05 -0.79
CA GLY A 201 -5.29 -11.39 -1.02
C GLY A 201 -6.03 -11.06 0.28
N LEU A 202 -6.12 -12.00 1.22
CA LEU A 202 -6.73 -11.80 2.55
C LEU A 202 -6.10 -10.60 3.26
N ALA A 203 -4.78 -10.58 3.38
CA ALA A 203 -4.07 -9.50 4.06
C ALA A 203 -4.24 -8.14 3.37
N PHE A 204 -4.20 -8.09 2.04
CA PHE A 204 -4.50 -6.86 1.30
C PHE A 204 -5.96 -6.44 1.43
N GLY A 205 -6.91 -7.37 1.43
CA GLY A 205 -8.33 -7.06 1.58
C GLY A 205 -8.68 -6.48 2.94
N LEU A 206 -8.00 -6.91 4.01
CA LEU A 206 -8.09 -6.26 5.32
C LEU A 206 -7.57 -4.81 5.26
N ALA A 207 -6.45 -4.56 4.58
CA ALA A 207 -5.95 -3.20 4.37
C ALA A 207 -6.95 -2.34 3.57
N VAL A 208 -7.61 -2.91 2.56
CA VAL A 208 -8.67 -2.24 1.77
C VAL A 208 -9.90 -1.95 2.62
N ALA A 209 -10.29 -2.84 3.53
CA ALA A 209 -11.43 -2.59 4.42
C ALA A 209 -11.21 -1.36 5.33
N LEU A 210 -9.96 -1.12 5.75
CA LEU A 210 -9.57 0.08 6.49
C LEU A 210 -9.39 1.30 5.59
N ARG A 211 -8.92 1.11 4.34
CA ARG A 211 -8.70 2.19 3.36
C ARG A 211 -9.16 1.77 1.95
N PRO A 212 -10.42 2.04 1.56
CA PRO A 212 -11.02 1.53 0.32
C PRO A 212 -10.27 1.86 -0.97
N ASN A 213 -9.54 2.98 -0.99
CA ASN A 213 -8.75 3.43 -2.14
C ASN A 213 -7.72 2.37 -2.58
N PHE A 214 -7.27 1.51 -1.66
CA PHE A 214 -6.35 0.40 -1.96
C PHE A 214 -6.99 -0.71 -2.79
N LEU A 215 -8.31 -0.70 -3.01
CA LEU A 215 -8.99 -1.61 -3.94
C LEU A 215 -8.41 -1.50 -5.36
N LEU A 216 -7.86 -0.35 -5.72
CA LEU A 216 -7.18 -0.10 -6.99
C LEU A 216 -5.97 -1.03 -7.22
N MET A 217 -5.41 -1.65 -6.17
CA MET A 217 -4.39 -2.70 -6.31
C MET A 217 -4.90 -3.91 -7.12
N ALA A 218 -6.20 -4.20 -7.09
CA ALA A 218 -6.78 -5.34 -7.78
C ALA A 218 -6.60 -5.29 -9.30
N LEU A 219 -6.56 -4.09 -9.89
CA LEU A 219 -6.40 -3.89 -11.33
C LEU A 219 -5.08 -4.48 -11.87
N PRO A 220 -3.89 -3.98 -11.46
CA PRO A 220 -2.62 -4.53 -11.94
C PRO A 220 -2.40 -5.99 -11.48
N LEU A 221 -2.92 -6.40 -10.31
CA LEU A 221 -2.86 -7.80 -9.88
C LEU A 221 -3.60 -8.72 -10.88
N THR A 222 -4.84 -8.35 -11.25
CA THR A 222 -5.66 -9.13 -12.19
C THR A 222 -5.05 -9.15 -13.58
N LEU A 223 -4.62 -7.98 -14.08
CA LEU A 223 -4.03 -7.85 -15.42
C LEU A 223 -2.75 -8.66 -15.56
N LEU A 224 -1.90 -8.72 -14.52
CA LEU A 224 -0.65 -9.49 -14.51
C LEU A 224 -0.80 -10.95 -14.08
N GLY A 225 -2.02 -11.46 -13.96
CA GLY A 225 -2.30 -12.90 -13.73
C GLY A 225 -2.34 -13.34 -12.26
N TYR A 226 -2.30 -12.40 -11.30
CA TYR A 226 -2.41 -12.67 -9.87
C TYR A 226 -3.87 -12.66 -9.40
N ARG A 227 -4.69 -13.50 -10.05
CA ARG A 227 -6.15 -13.51 -9.91
C ARG A 227 -6.62 -13.99 -8.53
N LYS A 228 -5.97 -15.00 -7.93
CA LYS A 228 -6.32 -15.49 -6.58
C LYS A 228 -6.07 -14.41 -5.53
N CYS A 229 -4.95 -13.69 -5.65
CA CYS A 229 -4.62 -12.56 -4.79
C CYS A 229 -5.63 -11.42 -4.97
N ALA A 230 -5.94 -11.00 -6.20
CA ALA A 230 -6.92 -9.96 -6.48
C ALA A 230 -8.33 -10.33 -5.98
N THR A 231 -8.76 -11.58 -6.24
CA THR A 231 -10.06 -12.09 -5.77
C THR A 231 -10.10 -12.16 -4.25
N GLY A 232 -9.05 -12.67 -3.61
CA GLY A 232 -8.94 -12.69 -2.15
C GLY A 232 -9.00 -11.31 -1.53
N LEU A 233 -8.37 -10.30 -2.16
CA LEU A 233 -8.45 -8.90 -1.76
C LEU A 233 -9.90 -8.39 -1.81
N ILE A 234 -10.58 -8.57 -2.95
CA ILE A 234 -11.95 -8.08 -3.15
C ILE A 234 -12.91 -8.79 -2.19
N VAL A 235 -12.86 -10.12 -2.12
CA VAL A 235 -13.75 -10.93 -1.28
C VAL A 235 -13.55 -10.59 0.19
N THR A 236 -12.31 -10.46 0.66
CA THR A 236 -12.04 -10.13 2.07
C THR A 236 -12.50 -8.72 2.42
N ALA A 237 -12.27 -7.73 1.54
CA ALA A 237 -12.77 -6.37 1.73
C ALA A 237 -14.31 -6.34 1.79
N ALA A 238 -14.97 -7.05 0.86
CA ALA A 238 -16.43 -7.14 0.81
C ALA A 238 -17.01 -7.85 2.04
N LEU A 239 -16.41 -8.97 2.47
CA LEU A 239 -16.84 -9.69 3.68
C LEU A 239 -16.62 -8.86 4.95
N THR A 240 -15.52 -8.12 5.04
CA THR A 240 -15.26 -7.24 6.20
C THR A 240 -16.27 -6.08 6.24
N ALA A 241 -16.58 -5.48 5.09
CA ALA A 241 -17.63 -4.47 4.99
C ALA A 241 -19.01 -5.06 5.32
N ALA A 242 -19.35 -6.24 4.79
CA ALA A 242 -20.60 -6.93 5.07
C ALA A 242 -20.75 -7.30 6.55
N ALA A 243 -19.67 -7.69 7.23
CA ALA A 243 -19.66 -7.98 8.66
C ALA A 243 -20.02 -6.75 9.52
N THR A 244 -19.96 -5.53 8.97
CA THR A 244 -20.40 -4.32 9.68
C THR A 244 -21.91 -4.05 9.56
N LEU A 245 -22.59 -4.67 8.59
CA LEU A 245 -24.01 -4.43 8.33
C LEU A 245 -24.93 -4.77 9.51
N PRO A 246 -24.71 -5.84 10.30
CA PRO A 246 -25.54 -6.12 11.47
C PRO A 246 -25.45 -5.04 12.56
N VAL A 247 -24.36 -4.28 12.60
CA VAL A 247 -24.11 -3.28 13.66
C VAL A 247 -24.49 -1.88 13.20
N VAL A 248 -24.04 -1.48 12.00
CA VAL A 248 -24.18 -0.11 11.48
C VAL A 248 -25.37 0.00 10.51
N GLY A 249 -25.87 -1.13 10.00
CA GLY A 249 -26.95 -1.16 9.01
C GLY A 249 -26.52 -0.66 7.63
N ARG A 250 -27.42 -0.81 6.65
CA ARG A 250 -27.26 -0.20 5.31
C ARG A 250 -27.27 1.32 5.40
N ALA A 251 -28.11 1.89 6.27
CA ALA A 251 -28.25 3.33 6.45
C ALA A 251 -26.91 3.98 6.82
N GLY A 252 -26.14 3.42 7.77
CA GLY A 252 -24.86 4.01 8.16
C GLY A 252 -23.79 3.98 7.05
N TRP A 253 -23.80 3.01 6.12
CA TRP A 253 -22.93 3.05 4.93
C TRP A 253 -23.32 4.15 3.94
N ILE A 254 -24.63 4.41 3.79
CA ILE A 254 -25.13 5.53 2.98
C ILE A 254 -24.73 6.86 3.64
N SER A 255 -24.92 6.98 4.95
CA SER A 255 -24.52 8.15 5.73
C SER A 255 -23.01 8.39 5.68
N TYR A 256 -22.18 7.33 5.70
CA TYR A 256 -20.74 7.44 5.48
C TYR A 256 -20.41 8.07 4.12
N ALA A 257 -21.00 7.52 3.04
CA ALA A 257 -20.76 8.02 1.69
C ALA A 257 -21.19 9.49 1.54
N HIS A 258 -22.36 9.83 2.09
CA HIS A 258 -22.85 11.21 2.12
C HIS A 258 -21.94 12.13 2.94
N ASN A 259 -21.51 11.71 4.13
CA ASN A 259 -20.63 12.51 4.97
C ASN A 259 -19.29 12.78 4.28
N VAL A 260 -18.68 11.77 3.64
CA VAL A 260 -17.45 11.95 2.86
C VAL A 260 -17.65 12.96 1.73
N GLN A 261 -18.81 12.97 1.07
CA GLN A 261 -19.13 13.97 0.03
C GLN A 261 -19.28 15.37 0.62
N VAL A 262 -19.95 15.53 1.76
CA VAL A 262 -20.06 16.84 2.44
C VAL A 262 -18.69 17.37 2.83
N TRP A 263 -17.81 16.51 3.37
CA TRP A 263 -16.44 16.92 3.68
C TRP A 263 -15.63 17.25 2.43
N ASP A 264 -15.82 16.52 1.31
CA ASP A 264 -15.22 16.86 0.01
C ASP A 264 -15.62 18.26 -0.45
N GLU A 265 -16.91 18.58 -0.38
CA GLU A 265 -17.45 19.90 -0.73
C GLU A 265 -16.97 20.99 0.22
N LEU A 266 -16.83 20.67 1.51
CA LEU A 266 -16.32 21.61 2.51
C LEU A 266 -14.88 22.02 2.23
N PHE A 267 -14.05 21.09 1.75
CA PHE A 267 -12.69 21.43 1.31
C PHE A 267 -12.68 22.36 0.09
N ASP A 268 -13.67 22.27 -0.78
CA ASP A 268 -13.76 23.10 -1.99
C ASP A 268 -14.33 24.51 -1.71
N HIS A 269 -15.28 24.62 -0.78
CA HIS A 269 -16.01 25.88 -0.51
C HIS A 269 -15.57 26.58 0.78
N GLY A 270 -14.81 25.89 1.64
CA GLY A 270 -14.37 26.39 2.92
C GLY A 270 -15.47 26.45 3.99
N PRO A 271 -15.14 26.95 5.20
CA PRO A 271 -16.03 26.92 6.37
C PRO A 271 -17.38 27.65 6.21
N SER A 272 -17.48 28.57 5.24
CA SER A 272 -18.73 29.27 4.92
C SER A 272 -19.86 28.31 4.55
N LEU A 273 -19.53 27.18 3.91
CA LEU A 273 -20.52 26.14 3.57
C LEU A 273 -21.18 25.53 4.82
N LEU A 274 -20.45 25.40 5.94
CA LEU A 274 -21.04 24.93 7.19
C LEU A 274 -22.01 25.95 7.77
N ILE A 275 -21.65 27.24 7.69
CA ILE A 275 -22.50 28.33 8.18
C ILE A 275 -23.79 28.41 7.36
N GLU A 276 -23.69 28.32 6.03
CA GLU A 276 -24.82 28.35 5.12
C GLU A 276 -25.78 27.17 5.33
N ARG A 277 -25.24 25.94 5.45
CA ARG A 277 -26.08 24.73 5.52
C ARG A 277 -26.58 24.40 6.91
N TYR A 278 -25.77 24.64 7.93
CA TYR A 278 -26.05 24.15 9.29
C TYR A 278 -26.18 25.27 10.31
N GLY A 279 -25.69 26.48 10.01
CA GLY A 279 -25.79 27.64 10.87
C GLY A 279 -24.48 28.01 11.57
N PRO A 280 -24.52 29.08 12.39
CA PRO A 280 -23.33 29.64 13.02
C PRO A 280 -22.68 28.65 14.01
N PRO A 281 -21.37 28.81 14.28
CA PRO A 281 -20.72 28.01 15.31
C PRO A 281 -21.36 28.28 16.68
N ARG A 282 -21.48 27.22 17.49
CA ARG A 282 -21.95 27.29 18.87
C ARG A 282 -20.75 27.27 19.82
N GLU A 283 -20.95 27.74 21.04
CA GLU A 283 -19.96 27.60 22.10
C GLU A 283 -19.76 26.12 22.43
N VAL A 284 -18.50 25.69 22.51
CA VAL A 284 -18.11 24.30 22.73
C VAL A 284 -17.17 24.22 23.93
N PRO A 285 -17.36 23.26 24.85
CA PRO A 285 -16.38 23.00 25.89
C PRO A 285 -15.03 22.68 25.26
N ARG A 286 -13.93 23.23 25.76
CA ARG A 286 -12.57 22.88 25.28
C ARG A 286 -12.15 21.48 25.73
N ASP A 287 -12.68 21.04 26.85
CA ASP A 287 -12.36 19.77 27.48
C ASP A 287 -13.41 18.70 27.15
N ALA A 288 -12.94 17.50 26.84
CA ALA A 288 -13.77 16.30 26.78
C ALA A 288 -13.06 15.16 27.53
N GLU A 289 -13.77 14.52 28.48
CA GLU A 289 -13.24 13.44 29.33
C GLU A 289 -11.88 13.77 29.99
N GLY A 290 -11.75 14.99 30.51
CA GLY A 290 -10.54 15.45 31.20
C GLY A 290 -9.34 15.71 30.28
N ARG A 291 -9.57 15.91 28.98
CA ARG A 291 -8.55 16.30 28.00
C ARG A 291 -8.94 17.58 27.28
N ASP A 292 -8.06 18.57 27.32
CA ASP A 292 -8.18 19.83 26.57
C ASP A 292 -7.85 19.60 25.09
N LEU A 293 -8.88 19.59 24.24
CA LEU A 293 -8.74 19.37 22.80
C LEU A 293 -8.24 20.60 22.05
N SER A 294 -8.13 21.76 22.71
CA SER A 294 -7.43 22.92 22.15
C SER A 294 -5.91 22.75 22.21
N ARG A 295 -5.40 21.86 23.06
CA ARG A 295 -3.99 21.47 23.12
C ARG A 295 -3.71 20.32 22.18
N TYR A 296 -3.26 20.67 20.99
CA TYR A 296 -2.75 19.71 20.04
C TYR A 296 -1.40 20.14 19.50
N TRP A 297 -0.65 19.17 18.98
CA TRP A 297 0.63 19.47 18.37
C TRP A 297 0.39 20.16 17.03
N ASP A 298 0.60 21.47 17.02
CA ASP A 298 0.48 22.27 15.82
C ASP A 298 1.65 21.97 14.89
N ILE A 299 1.35 21.28 13.79
CA ILE A 299 2.29 21.05 12.71
C ILE A 299 1.67 21.72 11.51
N ASP A 300 2.39 22.67 10.93
CA ASP A 300 2.03 23.27 9.66
C ASP A 300 2.05 22.17 8.58
N THR A 301 0.86 21.67 8.25
CA THR A 301 0.66 20.70 7.18
C THR A 301 -0.07 21.40 6.04
N GLY A 302 0.64 21.62 4.93
CA GLY A 302 0.03 22.13 3.71
C GLY A 302 -0.81 21.07 3.00
N GLY A 303 -0.67 19.79 3.36
CA GLY A 303 -1.22 18.67 2.61
C GLY A 303 -0.35 18.34 1.39
N SER A 304 -0.60 17.18 0.80
CA SER A 304 0.20 16.63 -0.31
C SER A 304 -0.65 16.21 -1.51
N THR A 305 -1.78 16.88 -1.75
CA THR A 305 -2.73 16.53 -2.81
C THR A 305 -2.62 17.46 -4.01
N LEU A 306 -3.17 17.03 -5.15
CA LEU A 306 -3.26 17.84 -6.36
C LEU A 306 -4.02 19.16 -6.12
N ARG A 307 -4.92 19.21 -5.13
CA ARG A 307 -5.67 20.44 -4.80
C ARG A 307 -4.80 21.58 -4.32
N ASN A 308 -3.61 21.31 -3.80
CA ASN A 308 -2.66 22.37 -3.46
C ASN A 308 -2.12 23.09 -4.69
N PHE A 309 -2.25 22.48 -5.88
CA PHE A 309 -2.00 23.14 -7.16
C PHE A 309 -3.22 23.86 -7.71
N LYS A 310 -4.38 23.85 -7.04
CA LYS A 310 -5.61 24.46 -7.55
C LYS A 310 -5.39 25.91 -8.04
N PRO A 311 -4.69 26.82 -7.32
CA PRO A 311 -4.45 28.16 -7.85
C PRO A 311 -3.66 28.18 -9.17
N LEU A 312 -2.66 27.32 -9.30
CA LEU A 312 -1.86 27.16 -10.52
C LEU A 312 -2.69 26.53 -11.65
N LEU A 313 -3.45 25.48 -11.32
CA LEU A 313 -4.31 24.76 -12.24
C LEU A 313 -5.47 25.62 -12.73
N ASP A 314 -6.06 26.46 -11.87
CA ASP A 314 -7.11 27.40 -12.21
C ASP A 314 -6.58 28.47 -13.18
N SER A 315 -5.37 28.99 -12.91
CA SER A 315 -4.69 29.94 -13.79
C SER A 315 -4.41 29.32 -15.17
N TRP A 316 -4.00 28.05 -15.20
CA TRP A 316 -3.76 27.31 -16.44
C TRP A 316 -5.05 26.94 -17.17
N ALA A 317 -6.08 26.51 -16.45
CA ALA A 317 -7.39 26.16 -17.00
C ALA A 317 -8.07 27.37 -17.62
N TRP A 318 -7.96 28.55 -16.99
CA TRP A 318 -8.38 29.82 -17.56
C TRP A 318 -7.67 30.11 -18.89
N THR A 319 -6.35 29.92 -18.92
CA THR A 319 -5.53 30.09 -20.14
C THR A 319 -5.97 29.13 -21.26
N MET A 320 -6.28 27.88 -20.92
CA MET A 320 -6.67 26.84 -21.88
C MET A 320 -8.18 26.83 -22.21
N LYS A 321 -8.97 27.76 -21.64
CA LYS A 321 -10.44 27.80 -21.75
C LYS A 321 -11.11 26.46 -21.38
N ILE A 322 -10.51 25.69 -20.47
CA ILE A 322 -11.10 24.45 -19.96
C ILE A 322 -12.28 24.84 -19.07
N LYS A 323 -13.48 24.32 -19.38
CA LYS A 323 -14.68 24.61 -18.57
C LYS A 323 -14.42 24.21 -17.11
N ALA A 324 -14.75 25.12 -16.19
CA ALA A 324 -14.59 24.96 -14.74
C ALA A 324 -15.27 23.71 -14.14
N HIS A 325 -16.16 23.05 -14.89
CA HIS A 325 -16.82 21.81 -14.48
C HIS A 325 -15.93 20.55 -14.57
N VAL A 326 -14.77 20.60 -15.22
CA VAL A 326 -13.86 19.44 -15.26
C VAL A 326 -13.15 19.32 -13.92
N ARG A 327 -13.57 18.37 -13.10
CA ARG A 327 -12.88 17.96 -11.86
C ARG A 327 -11.52 17.34 -12.21
N LEU A 328 -10.47 18.17 -12.22
CA LEU A 328 -9.10 17.80 -12.62
C LEU A 328 -8.52 16.65 -11.79
N ASP A 329 -8.90 16.55 -10.51
CA ASP A 329 -8.55 15.43 -9.63
C ASP A 329 -9.06 14.09 -10.17
N ARG A 330 -10.35 14.03 -10.55
CA ARG A 330 -10.98 12.84 -11.13
C ARG A 330 -10.40 12.49 -12.50
N PHE A 331 -10.16 13.51 -13.34
CA PHE A 331 -9.53 13.32 -14.64
C PHE A 331 -8.09 12.77 -14.51
N GLY A 332 -7.29 13.36 -13.62
CA GLY A 332 -5.93 12.92 -13.33
C GLY A 332 -5.88 11.49 -12.80
N LEU A 333 -6.82 11.12 -11.90
CA LEU A 333 -6.95 9.75 -11.42
C LEU A 333 -7.30 8.78 -12.55
N ALA A 334 -8.25 9.13 -13.43
CA ALA A 334 -8.61 8.30 -14.58
C ALA A 334 -7.44 8.10 -15.54
N LEU A 335 -6.68 9.16 -15.82
CA LEU A 335 -5.47 9.09 -16.65
C LEU A 335 -4.40 8.20 -16.01
N TRP A 336 -4.17 8.35 -14.71
CA TRP A 336 -3.25 7.51 -13.93
C TRP A 336 -3.62 6.02 -14.01
N LEU A 337 -4.88 5.69 -13.76
CA LEU A 337 -5.37 4.30 -13.83
C LEU A 337 -5.29 3.73 -15.25
N THR A 338 -5.58 4.54 -16.26
CA THR A 338 -5.46 4.14 -17.67
C THR A 338 -4.00 3.85 -18.03
N ALA A 339 -3.07 4.71 -17.63
CA ALA A 339 -1.64 4.53 -17.90
C ALA A 339 -1.08 3.26 -17.23
N ILE A 340 -1.45 3.02 -15.98
CA ILE A 340 -1.08 1.80 -15.25
C ILE A 340 -1.69 0.55 -15.90
N GLY A 341 -2.98 0.61 -16.25
CA GLY A 341 -3.68 -0.50 -16.91
C GLY A 341 -3.05 -0.84 -18.26
N ALA A 342 -2.77 0.17 -19.09
CA ALA A 342 -2.08 0.01 -20.37
C ALA A 342 -0.67 -0.57 -20.19
N LEU A 343 0.09 -0.11 -19.19
CA LEU A 343 1.40 -0.67 -18.87
C LEU A 343 1.32 -2.15 -18.47
N ALA A 344 0.40 -2.51 -17.58
CA ALA A 344 0.21 -3.89 -17.14
C ALA A 344 -0.21 -4.80 -18.29
N LEU A 345 -1.12 -4.33 -19.16
CA LEU A 345 -1.56 -5.05 -20.35
C LEU A 345 -0.41 -5.22 -21.35
N ALA A 346 0.37 -4.17 -21.62
CA ALA A 346 1.52 -4.23 -22.53
C ALA A 346 2.59 -5.23 -22.04
N LEU A 347 2.87 -5.26 -20.73
CA LEU A 347 3.78 -6.25 -20.14
C LEU A 347 3.26 -7.68 -20.32
N ARG A 348 1.96 -7.90 -20.13
CA ARG A 348 1.34 -9.21 -20.34
C ARG A 348 1.33 -9.63 -21.81
N MET A 349 0.94 -8.74 -22.72
CA MET A 349 0.89 -9.03 -24.16
C MET A 349 2.27 -9.37 -24.73
N ARG A 350 3.34 -8.78 -24.18
CA ARG A 350 4.72 -9.12 -24.54
C ARG A 350 5.24 -10.41 -23.90
N GLY A 351 4.40 -11.16 -23.18
CA GLY A 351 4.81 -12.39 -22.49
C GLY A 351 5.84 -12.16 -21.37
N ILE A 352 5.96 -10.93 -20.88
CA ILE A 352 7.00 -10.59 -19.90
C ILE A 352 6.52 -11.02 -18.53
N LEU A 353 7.18 -12.06 -18.01
CA LEU A 353 6.92 -12.56 -16.66
C LEU A 353 7.37 -11.51 -15.62
N VAL A 354 6.41 -10.73 -15.16
CA VAL A 354 6.57 -9.86 -13.99
C VAL A 354 6.47 -10.73 -12.74
N GLY A 355 7.61 -11.01 -12.14
CA GLY A 355 7.67 -11.75 -10.87
C GLY A 355 6.92 -11.01 -9.75
N SER A 356 6.55 -11.72 -8.68
CA SER A 356 5.62 -11.22 -7.66
C SER A 356 6.01 -9.88 -7.02
N ARG A 357 7.32 -9.62 -6.86
CA ARG A 357 7.82 -8.32 -6.39
C ARG A 357 7.47 -7.16 -7.33
N GLY A 358 7.62 -7.36 -8.64
CA GLY A 358 7.33 -6.31 -9.63
C GLY A 358 5.84 -6.02 -9.73
N THR A 359 5.01 -7.08 -9.73
CA THR A 359 3.55 -6.96 -9.72
C THR A 359 3.08 -6.23 -8.47
N ALA A 360 3.57 -6.64 -7.29
CA ALA A 360 3.18 -6.01 -6.04
C ALA A 360 3.63 -4.54 -5.95
N ALA A 361 4.83 -4.22 -6.46
CA ALA A 361 5.30 -2.84 -6.52
C ALA A 361 4.40 -1.98 -7.43
N LEU A 362 4.02 -2.49 -8.60
CA LEU A 362 3.06 -1.82 -9.49
C LEU A 362 1.70 -1.61 -8.80
N ALA A 363 1.17 -2.65 -8.15
CA ALA A 363 -0.11 -2.57 -7.43
C ALA A 363 -0.08 -1.51 -6.31
N LEU A 364 0.97 -1.53 -5.48
CA LEU A 364 1.14 -0.54 -4.40
C LEU A 364 1.30 0.87 -4.92
N ILE A 365 2.13 1.09 -5.94
CA ILE A 365 2.31 2.41 -6.55
C ILE A 365 1.00 2.90 -7.17
N THR A 366 0.20 2.01 -7.76
CA THR A 366 -1.13 2.36 -8.29
C THR A 366 -2.03 2.93 -7.20
N ALA A 367 -2.14 2.22 -6.07
CA ALA A 367 -2.97 2.65 -4.94
C ALA A 367 -2.41 3.91 -4.25
N LEU A 368 -1.11 3.97 -3.97
CA LEU A 368 -0.50 5.12 -3.32
C LEU A 368 -0.51 6.37 -4.21
N GLY A 369 -0.28 6.20 -5.51
CA GLY A 369 -0.40 7.28 -6.49
C GLY A 369 -1.82 7.84 -6.56
N SER A 370 -2.84 7.00 -6.33
CA SER A 370 -4.24 7.47 -6.27
C SER A 370 -4.49 8.44 -5.12
N GLU A 371 -3.72 8.36 -4.03
CA GLU A 371 -3.88 9.25 -2.88
C GLU A 371 -3.54 10.71 -3.20
N PHE A 372 -2.73 10.95 -4.23
CA PHE A 372 -2.44 12.29 -4.72
C PHE A 372 -3.70 13.01 -5.22
N PHE A 373 -4.69 12.26 -5.70
CA PHE A 373 -5.96 12.78 -6.22
C PHE A 373 -7.06 12.83 -5.17
N LEU A 374 -6.77 12.53 -3.90
CA LEU A 374 -7.72 12.73 -2.81
C LEU A 374 -7.86 14.23 -2.48
N PRO A 375 -8.96 14.63 -1.82
CA PRO A 375 -9.14 16.02 -1.38
C PRO A 375 -8.03 16.44 -0.43
N LEU A 376 -7.74 15.57 0.54
CA LEU A 376 -6.77 15.81 1.59
C LEU A 376 -5.91 14.56 1.84
N ARG A 377 -4.61 14.81 2.01
CA ARG A 377 -3.62 13.79 2.35
C ARG A 377 -2.55 14.44 3.22
N PHE A 378 -2.49 14.00 4.46
CA PHE A 378 -1.46 14.40 5.41
C PHE A 378 -0.23 13.51 5.32
N SER A 379 0.91 14.06 5.71
CA SER A 379 2.23 13.40 5.72
C SER A 379 2.33 12.19 6.64
N TYR A 380 1.47 12.04 7.66
CA TYR A 380 1.45 10.80 8.46
C TYR A 380 1.13 9.55 7.61
N ALA A 381 0.51 9.70 6.43
CA ALA A 381 0.23 8.60 5.51
C ALA A 381 1.50 8.13 4.76
N ASP A 382 2.60 8.88 4.83
CA ASP A 382 3.87 8.52 4.18
C ASP A 382 4.46 7.23 4.73
N ILE A 383 4.06 6.79 5.93
CA ILE A 383 4.47 5.49 6.49
C ILE A 383 4.18 4.33 5.52
N LEU A 384 3.15 4.45 4.68
CA LEU A 384 2.78 3.46 3.67
C LEU A 384 3.84 3.29 2.56
N LEU A 385 4.72 4.30 2.36
CA LEU A 385 5.81 4.27 1.37
C LEU A 385 6.91 3.26 1.73
N LEU A 386 6.97 2.78 2.98
CA LEU A 386 7.87 1.70 3.37
C LEU A 386 7.65 0.42 2.54
N ALA A 387 6.40 0.13 2.16
CA ALA A 387 6.06 -1.07 1.40
C ALA A 387 6.67 -1.09 -0.03
N PRO A 388 6.41 -0.10 -0.92
CA PRO A 388 7.07 -0.05 -2.22
C PRO A 388 8.59 0.14 -2.13
N LEU A 389 9.09 0.88 -1.12
CA LEU A 389 10.53 1.03 -0.89
C LEU A 389 11.20 -0.32 -0.65
N ALA A 390 10.63 -1.19 0.20
CA ALA A 390 11.17 -2.53 0.46
C ALA A 390 11.29 -3.38 -0.82
N LEU A 391 10.36 -3.23 -1.77
CA LEU A 391 10.38 -3.99 -3.02
C LEU A 391 11.41 -3.47 -4.03
N LEU A 392 11.61 -2.15 -4.08
CA LEU A 392 12.41 -1.48 -5.12
C LEU A 392 13.87 -1.22 -4.69
N LEU A 393 14.14 -1.06 -3.39
CA LEU A 393 15.48 -0.76 -2.88
C LEU A 393 16.58 -1.72 -3.35
N PRO A 394 16.38 -3.05 -3.40
CA PRO A 394 17.40 -3.96 -3.90
C PRO A 394 17.82 -3.67 -5.35
N ALA A 395 16.87 -3.25 -6.19
CA ALA A 395 17.16 -2.90 -7.57
C ALA A 395 17.89 -1.56 -7.66
N MET A 396 17.46 -0.57 -6.87
CA MET A 396 18.08 0.76 -6.81
C MET A 396 19.56 0.67 -6.37
N LEU A 397 19.87 -0.17 -5.39
CA LEU A 397 21.25 -0.38 -4.94
C LEU A 397 22.12 -1.15 -5.95
N ARG A 398 21.51 -1.94 -6.84
CA ARG A 398 22.24 -2.79 -7.80
C ARG A 398 22.47 -2.10 -9.13
N TRP A 399 21.56 -1.24 -9.57
CA TRP A 399 21.55 -0.72 -10.94
C TRP A 399 21.84 0.77 -10.99
N ARG A 400 23.01 1.11 -11.54
CA ARG A 400 23.48 2.50 -11.73
C ARG A 400 22.44 3.42 -12.39
N ARG A 401 21.71 2.92 -13.38
CA ARG A 401 20.64 3.68 -14.06
C ARG A 401 19.43 4.06 -13.17
N LEU A 402 19.37 3.56 -11.94
CA LEU A 402 18.38 3.95 -10.94
C LEU A 402 18.92 5.00 -9.94
N GLU A 403 20.09 5.59 -10.20
CA GLU A 403 20.67 6.65 -9.38
C GLU A 403 19.75 7.87 -9.27
N ILE A 404 19.14 8.33 -10.38
CA ILE A 404 18.21 9.48 -10.35
C ILE A 404 16.97 9.18 -9.48
N PRO A 405 16.23 8.07 -9.69
CA PRO A 405 15.14 7.68 -8.79
C PRO A 405 15.57 7.56 -7.32
N ALA A 406 16.75 6.99 -7.06
CA ALA A 406 17.28 6.87 -5.71
C ALA A 406 17.61 8.24 -5.09
N LEU A 407 18.20 9.15 -5.87
CA LEU A 407 18.48 10.52 -5.44
C LEU A 407 17.19 11.26 -5.13
N MET A 408 16.18 11.19 -5.99
CA MET A 408 14.87 11.79 -5.74
C MET A 408 14.26 11.26 -4.43
N LEU A 409 14.30 9.95 -4.20
CA LEU A 409 13.81 9.36 -2.96
C LEU A 409 14.58 9.88 -1.74
N MET A 410 15.91 9.90 -1.79
CA MET A 410 16.73 10.43 -0.70
C MET A 410 16.48 11.92 -0.46
N SER A 411 16.35 12.72 -1.52
CA SER A 411 15.99 14.14 -1.42
C SER A 411 14.62 14.33 -0.77
N GLY A 412 13.61 13.54 -1.16
CA GLY A 412 12.29 13.58 -0.53
C GLY A 412 12.34 13.23 0.96
N LEU A 413 13.10 12.20 1.34
CA LEU A 413 13.30 11.82 2.75
C LEU A 413 14.03 12.92 3.54
N LEU A 414 15.00 13.61 2.93
CA LEU A 414 15.70 14.73 3.56
C LEU A 414 14.79 15.94 3.72
N VAL A 415 14.02 16.30 2.69
CA VAL A 415 13.02 17.38 2.77
C VAL A 415 12.02 17.11 3.90
N SER A 416 11.59 15.86 4.08
CA SER A 416 10.73 15.46 5.20
C SER A 416 11.31 15.80 6.57
N ARG A 417 12.63 15.63 6.75
CA ARG A 417 13.34 15.96 7.99
C ARG A 417 13.51 17.46 8.18
N LEU A 418 13.54 18.23 7.10
CA LEU A 418 13.69 19.68 7.12
C LEU A 418 12.35 20.42 7.15
N ARG A 419 11.22 19.70 7.08
CA ARG A 419 9.87 20.29 7.06
C ARG A 419 9.63 21.28 8.19
N PHE A 420 10.12 21.00 9.40
CA PHE A 420 9.99 21.92 10.54
C PHE A 420 10.57 23.31 10.25
N PHE A 421 11.65 23.39 9.46
CA PHE A 421 12.27 24.65 9.09
C PHE A 421 11.68 25.28 7.82
N LEU A 422 11.18 24.45 6.90
CA LEU A 422 10.73 24.89 5.57
C LEU A 422 9.21 25.12 5.47
N GLY A 423 8.45 24.76 6.51
CA GLY A 423 7.00 24.91 6.55
C GLY A 423 6.22 23.85 5.76
N GLY A 424 4.90 23.92 5.88
CA GLY A 424 3.95 22.92 5.35
C GLY A 424 3.92 22.83 3.82
N ALA A 425 4.34 23.88 3.11
CA ALA A 425 4.44 23.89 1.65
C ALA A 425 5.41 22.81 1.11
N THR A 426 6.35 22.35 1.93
CA THR A 426 7.30 21.30 1.53
C THR A 426 6.71 19.90 1.49
N GLU A 427 5.55 19.65 2.11
CA GLU A 427 4.91 18.33 2.10
C GLU A 427 4.60 17.86 0.67
N MET A 428 4.23 18.80 -0.20
CA MET A 428 3.98 18.53 -1.61
C MET A 428 5.25 18.14 -2.36
N ALA A 429 6.32 18.93 -2.21
CA ALA A 429 7.61 18.65 -2.86
C ALA A 429 8.18 17.31 -2.37
N GLN A 430 8.11 17.05 -1.07
CA GLN A 430 8.45 15.76 -0.46
C GLN A 430 7.67 14.63 -1.13
N PHE A 431 6.34 14.73 -1.20
CA PHE A 431 5.52 13.67 -1.78
C PHE A 431 5.86 13.40 -3.25
N LEU A 432 6.03 14.45 -4.06
CA LEU A 432 6.40 14.31 -5.47
C LEU A 432 7.77 13.65 -5.64
N LEU A 433 8.75 14.00 -4.80
CA LEU A 433 10.07 13.38 -4.81
C LEU A 433 10.00 11.89 -4.41
N LEU A 434 9.24 11.56 -3.37
CA LEU A 434 9.12 10.19 -2.88
C LEU A 434 8.30 9.31 -3.84
N ALA A 435 7.07 9.70 -4.15
CA ALA A 435 6.17 8.94 -5.02
C ALA A 435 6.67 8.92 -6.46
N GLY A 436 7.19 10.05 -6.97
CA GLY A 436 7.82 10.15 -8.28
C GLY A 436 9.07 9.30 -8.37
N GLY A 437 9.96 9.37 -7.38
CA GLY A 437 11.16 8.52 -7.29
C GLY A 437 10.82 7.03 -7.30
N LEU A 438 9.85 6.57 -6.51
CA LEU A 438 9.40 5.18 -6.50
C LEU A 438 8.78 4.75 -7.85
N THR A 439 7.99 5.62 -8.46
CA THR A 439 7.35 5.39 -9.77
C THR A 439 8.41 5.24 -10.86
N LEU A 440 9.38 6.16 -10.93
CA LEU A 440 10.49 6.10 -11.88
C LEU A 440 11.39 4.90 -11.63
N ALA A 441 11.64 4.52 -10.37
CA ALA A 441 12.38 3.32 -10.03
C ALA A 441 11.67 2.07 -10.57
N LEU A 442 10.34 1.97 -10.39
CA LEU A 442 9.54 0.88 -10.95
C LEU A 442 9.62 0.83 -12.48
N PHE A 443 9.43 1.96 -13.17
CA PHE A 443 9.57 2.02 -14.63
C PHE A 443 10.97 1.62 -15.09
N GLY A 444 12.01 2.09 -14.40
CA GLY A 444 13.39 1.69 -14.66
C GLY A 444 13.60 0.18 -14.46
N VAL A 445 12.94 -0.44 -13.50
CA VAL A 445 12.97 -1.89 -13.28
C VAL A 445 12.27 -2.65 -14.42
N LEU A 446 11.08 -2.21 -14.82
CA LEU A 446 10.29 -2.85 -15.86
C LEU A 446 10.94 -2.74 -17.24
N THR A 447 11.44 -1.56 -17.60
CA THR A 447 12.18 -1.32 -18.86
C THR A 447 13.46 -2.14 -18.97
N HIS A 448 14.12 -2.45 -17.85
CA HIS A 448 15.26 -3.37 -17.85
C HIS A 448 14.89 -4.75 -18.34
N ARG A 449 13.76 -5.26 -17.82
CA ARG A 449 13.30 -6.61 -18.07
C ARG A 449 12.85 -6.74 -19.51
N LEU A 450 12.14 -5.72 -20.01
CA LEU A 450 11.80 -5.55 -21.42
C LEU A 450 13.05 -5.70 -22.30
N ARG A 451 14.07 -4.86 -22.10
CA ARG A 451 15.31 -4.91 -22.91
C ARG A 451 16.05 -6.24 -22.81
N ARG A 452 16.03 -6.89 -21.65
CA ARG A 452 16.68 -8.20 -21.47
C ARG A 452 15.94 -9.30 -22.22
N SER A 453 14.61 -9.27 -22.20
CA SER A 453 13.75 -10.21 -22.94
C SER A 453 13.98 -10.11 -24.44
N ASP A 454 14.04 -8.89 -24.99
CA ASP A 454 14.26 -8.68 -26.42
C ASP A 454 15.62 -9.21 -26.87
N ARG A 455 16.67 -9.02 -26.05
CA ARG A 455 18.01 -9.57 -26.35
C ARG A 455 18.03 -11.09 -26.34
N THR A 456 17.36 -11.73 -25.39
CA THR A 456 17.29 -13.20 -25.35
C THR A 456 16.50 -13.76 -26.53
N SER A 457 15.40 -13.12 -26.92
CA SER A 457 14.62 -13.54 -28.10
C SER A 457 15.42 -13.38 -29.39
N ARG A 458 16.09 -12.23 -29.59
CA ARG A 458 16.94 -12.01 -30.78
C ARG A 458 18.11 -12.98 -30.84
N ALA A 459 18.77 -13.25 -29.71
CA ALA A 459 19.86 -14.23 -29.66
C ALA A 459 19.36 -15.64 -30.02
N ALA A 460 18.16 -16.02 -29.58
CA ALA A 460 17.55 -17.29 -29.96
C ALA A 460 17.19 -17.36 -31.46
N THR A 461 16.69 -16.26 -32.05
CA THR A 461 16.43 -16.18 -33.49
C THR A 461 17.71 -16.30 -34.32
N ILE A 462 18.75 -15.53 -33.97
CA ILE A 462 20.05 -15.57 -34.68
C ILE A 462 20.70 -16.95 -34.57
N ALA A 463 20.57 -17.63 -33.43
CA ALA A 463 21.13 -18.98 -33.25
C ALA A 463 20.41 -20.06 -34.09
N MET A 464 19.14 -19.84 -34.47
CA MET A 464 18.35 -20.77 -35.28
C MET A 464 18.56 -20.55 -36.80
N GLU A 465 18.97 -19.34 -37.21
CA GLU A 465 19.17 -18.96 -38.61
C GLU A 465 20.25 -19.78 -39.36
N PRO A 466 21.44 -20.08 -38.81
CA PRO A 466 22.45 -20.89 -39.50
C PRO A 466 22.08 -22.39 -39.59
N LEU A 467 21.16 -22.88 -38.75
CA LEU A 467 20.66 -24.26 -38.82
C LEU A 467 19.68 -24.50 -39.97
N VAL A 468 19.09 -23.43 -40.51
CA VAL A 468 18.16 -23.50 -41.66
C VAL A 468 18.91 -23.28 -42.98
N LEU A 469 19.96 -22.45 -42.99
CA LEU A 469 20.73 -22.16 -44.21
C LEU A 469 21.86 -23.16 -44.50
N GLY A 470 22.21 -24.05 -43.57
CA GLY A 470 23.24 -25.08 -43.76
C GLY A 470 22.75 -26.44 -44.24
N ARG A 471 21.49 -26.58 -44.70
CA ARG A 471 20.88 -27.88 -45.06
C ARG A 471 20.36 -27.97 -46.49
N THR A 472 20.81 -27.09 -47.39
CA THR A 472 20.47 -27.13 -48.82
C THR A 472 21.44 -27.90 -49.71
N ASP A 473 22.51 -28.49 -49.16
CA ASP A 473 23.42 -29.38 -49.89
C ASP A 473 23.35 -30.83 -49.39
N ILE A 474 22.16 -31.45 -49.44
CA ILE A 474 22.04 -32.90 -49.44
C ILE A 474 21.44 -33.29 -50.78
N GLY A 475 22.30 -33.87 -51.61
CA GLY A 475 21.97 -34.33 -52.94
C GLY A 475 20.91 -35.43 -52.96
N LEU A 476 20.33 -35.52 -54.15
CA LEU A 476 19.73 -36.69 -54.76
C LEU A 476 20.30 -38.01 -54.23
N LEU A 477 19.61 -38.70 -53.33
CA LEU A 477 19.75 -40.15 -53.14
C LEU A 477 18.38 -40.78 -52.83
N GLU A 478 17.92 -41.48 -53.85
CA GLU A 478 17.23 -42.77 -53.89
C GLU A 478 15.89 -42.98 -53.15
N GLU A 479 14.92 -43.38 -53.97
CA GLU A 479 13.64 -43.98 -53.59
C GLU A 479 13.84 -45.26 -52.76
N PRO A 480 13.17 -45.40 -51.60
CA PRO A 480 13.02 -46.69 -50.96
C PRO A 480 11.78 -47.40 -51.52
N SER A 481 12.06 -48.54 -52.12
CA SER A 481 11.12 -49.56 -52.55
C SER A 481 10.30 -50.15 -51.40
N THR A 482 9.07 -50.45 -51.76
CA THR A 482 8.08 -51.35 -51.16
C THR A 482 8.65 -52.54 -50.35
N ILE A 483 8.45 -52.56 -49.02
CA ILE A 483 8.47 -53.80 -48.24
C ILE A 483 7.29 -53.87 -47.24
N ALA A 484 6.39 -54.78 -47.58
CA ALA A 484 5.66 -55.78 -46.79
C ALA A 484 5.02 -55.45 -45.41
N ARG A 485 3.73 -55.81 -45.37
CA ARG A 485 2.85 -56.11 -44.23
C ARG A 485 3.51 -56.97 -43.14
N GLY A 486 3.27 -56.59 -41.88
CA GLY A 486 3.36 -57.46 -40.70
C GLY A 486 2.32 -57.02 -39.66
N LYS A 487 1.39 -57.92 -39.31
CA LYS A 487 0.25 -57.77 -38.38
C LYS A 487 0.67 -58.13 -36.92
N PRO A 488 -0.22 -58.08 -35.91
CA PRO A 488 0.04 -57.44 -34.61
C PRO A 488 0.49 -58.41 -33.51
N GLY A 489 1.28 -57.90 -32.56
CA GLY A 489 1.60 -58.57 -31.30
C GLY A 489 0.92 -57.87 -30.12
N ASN A 490 -0.04 -58.58 -29.52
CA ASN A 490 -0.48 -58.38 -28.14
C ASN A 490 0.71 -58.39 -27.20
N ASP A 491 0.76 -57.47 -26.23
CA ASP A 491 1.22 -57.82 -24.89
C ASP A 491 0.56 -56.91 -23.85
N ALA A 492 -0.23 -57.56 -23.02
CA ALA A 492 -0.83 -57.03 -21.82
C ALA A 492 0.27 -56.86 -20.75
N SER A 493 0.12 -55.85 -19.90
CA SER A 493 0.84 -55.80 -18.61
C SER A 493 -0.07 -55.20 -17.53
N PRO A 494 0.08 -55.67 -16.27
CA PRO A 494 -1.04 -55.79 -15.36
C PRO A 494 -1.19 -54.60 -14.40
N LEU A 495 -2.43 -54.38 -13.97
CA LEU A 495 -2.82 -53.58 -12.83
C LEU A 495 -2.18 -54.13 -11.53
N PRO A 496 -1.71 -53.27 -10.60
CA PRO A 496 -1.54 -53.67 -9.23
C PRO A 496 -2.85 -53.48 -8.46
N SER A 497 -3.25 -54.59 -7.83
CA SER A 497 -4.33 -54.77 -6.87
C SER A 497 -4.22 -53.86 -5.64
N GLU A 498 -5.38 -53.38 -5.19
CA GLU A 498 -5.62 -52.93 -3.82
C GLU A 498 -5.26 -54.01 -2.79
N PRO A 499 -4.98 -53.59 -1.54
CA PRO A 499 -5.86 -54.09 -0.48
C PRO A 499 -6.17 -53.04 0.59
N GLY A 500 -7.34 -53.21 1.23
CA GLY A 500 -7.41 -53.03 2.67
C GLY A 500 -8.46 -52.04 3.18
N SER A 501 -9.65 -52.58 3.39
CA SER A 501 -10.72 -52.05 4.22
C SER A 501 -10.27 -51.61 5.62
N ALA A 502 -10.72 -50.43 6.06
CA ALA A 502 -10.92 -50.13 7.48
C ALA A 502 -12.27 -49.42 7.66
N LYS A 503 -13.16 -50.11 8.39
CA LYS A 503 -14.41 -49.62 8.98
C LYS A 503 -14.11 -48.64 10.13
N VAL A 504 -15.19 -48.03 10.65
CA VAL A 504 -15.34 -47.27 11.93
C VAL A 504 -15.12 -45.77 11.71
N SER A 505 -16.03 -44.84 12.01
CA SER A 505 -17.32 -44.84 12.70
C SER A 505 -18.05 -43.52 12.39
N GLU A 506 -19.38 -43.58 12.27
CA GLU A 506 -20.27 -42.42 12.37
C GLU A 506 -20.12 -41.74 13.73
N VAL A 507 -19.97 -40.42 13.75
CA VAL A 507 -20.26 -39.59 14.91
C VAL A 507 -21.30 -38.56 14.50
N ARG A 508 -22.54 -38.80 14.95
CA ARG A 508 -23.59 -37.79 15.05
C ARG A 508 -23.16 -36.77 16.11
N LEU A 509 -23.16 -35.49 15.77
CA LEU A 509 -23.14 -34.40 16.75
C LEU A 509 -24.47 -33.66 16.69
N ASN A 510 -25.23 -33.86 17.76
CA ASN A 510 -26.36 -33.04 18.16
C ASN A 510 -25.93 -31.59 18.34
N ARG A 511 -26.79 -30.67 17.87
CA ARG A 511 -26.82 -29.29 18.33
C ARG A 511 -27.45 -29.21 19.73
N PRO A 512 -27.02 -28.24 20.53
CA PRO A 512 -27.92 -27.26 21.12
C PRO A 512 -28.07 -26.04 20.21
#